data_AF-A0A2E8UMG5-F1
#
_entry.id   AF-A0A2E8UMG5-F1
#
_cell.length_a   1.000
_cell.length_b   1.000
_cell.length_c   1.000
_cell.angle_alpha   90.00
_cell.angle_beta   90.00
_cell.angle_gamma   90.00
#
_symmetry.space_group_name_H-M   'P 1'
#
loop_
_entity.id
_entity.type
_entity.pdbx_description
1 polymer ?
#
loop_
_entity_poly.entity_id
_entity_poly.type
_entity_poly.pdbx_seq_one_letter_code
_entity_poly.pdbx_strand_id
1 'polypeptide(L)'
;GAIFSGFGMVLTLLIPLRSLYNLEDVITVRHIELMCKVTLATGTIVGYAYGMEFFIAWYGGSPYELYAFKNRAFGPYWWAYWSMVICNVVTPQFFWFKKIRTNMVAVFILSIFVNIGMWFERFVIVVTSLHRDFLPSNWGYYSPTIVDVLTYIGTMGFFMTLFLLFIRYLPLIAISEVKGVTPQADPHDPAGGAKEGGAH
;
A
#
# COMPACT_ATOMS: atom_id res chain seq x y z
N GLY A 1 -4.52 -6.35 -3.00
CA GLY A 1 -5.12 -5.05 -2.67
C GLY A 1 -4.85 -4.61 -1.25
N ALA A 2 -5.58 -5.12 -0.25
CA ALA A 2 -5.57 -4.58 1.13
C ALA A 2 -4.19 -4.59 1.80
N ILE A 3 -3.42 -5.68 1.67
CA ILE A 3 -2.06 -5.77 2.23
C ILE A 3 -1.16 -4.71 1.58
N PHE A 4 -1.25 -4.57 0.26
CA PHE A 4 -0.45 -3.63 -0.52
C PHE A 4 -0.72 -2.16 -0.11
N SER A 5 -1.99 -1.74 -0.01
CA SER A 5 -2.33 -0.39 0.47
C SER A 5 -2.03 -0.21 1.96
N GLY A 6 -2.20 -1.26 2.76
CA GLY A 6 -1.90 -1.22 4.19
C GLY A 6 -0.43 -0.93 4.45
N PHE A 7 0.48 -1.69 3.83
CA PHE A 7 1.92 -1.42 3.94
C PHE A 7 2.30 -0.05 3.35
N GLY A 8 1.64 0.41 2.28
CA GLY A 8 1.78 1.76 1.77
C GLY A 8 1.47 2.81 2.84
N MET A 9 0.31 2.71 3.50
CA MET A 9 -0.10 3.61 4.57
C MET A 9 0.83 3.56 5.78
N VAL A 10 1.27 2.37 6.20
CA VAL A 10 2.22 2.27 7.32
C VAL A 10 3.53 2.97 6.96
N LEU A 11 4.06 2.79 5.74
CA LEU A 11 5.28 3.47 5.29
C LEU A 11 5.10 5.00 5.24
N THR A 12 3.94 5.51 4.80
CA THR A 12 3.68 6.97 4.79
C THR A 12 3.67 7.58 6.19
N LEU A 13 3.25 6.84 7.22
CA LEU A 13 3.20 7.34 8.60
C LEU A 13 4.53 7.13 9.34
N LEU A 14 5.16 5.97 9.14
CA LEU A 14 6.35 5.55 9.86
C LEU A 14 7.58 6.36 9.46
N ILE A 15 7.71 6.79 8.20
CA ILE A 15 8.87 7.57 7.73
C ILE A 15 8.93 8.96 8.41
N PRO A 16 7.86 9.79 8.39
CA PRO A 16 7.86 11.04 9.14
C PRO A 16 8.00 10.84 10.65
N LEU A 17 7.33 9.84 11.23
CA LEU A 17 7.44 9.56 12.66
C LEU A 17 8.86 9.21 13.10
N ARG A 18 9.57 8.42 12.29
CA ARG A 18 10.96 8.08 12.55
C ARG A 18 11.83 9.33 12.67
N SER A 19 11.66 10.29 11.76
CA SER A 19 12.44 11.54 11.75
C SER A 19 12.01 12.53 12.84
N LEU A 20 10.72 12.60 13.18
CA LEU A 20 10.21 13.55 14.18
C LEU A 20 10.50 13.13 15.63
N TYR A 21 10.44 11.82 15.91
CA TYR A 21 10.63 11.27 17.25
C TYR A 21 12.02 10.65 17.45
N ASN A 22 12.95 10.80 16.48
CA ASN A 22 14.30 10.25 16.50
C ASN A 22 14.33 8.73 16.80
N LEU A 23 13.40 7.97 16.23
CA LEU A 23 13.25 6.52 16.47
C LEU A 23 14.16 5.66 15.57
N GLU A 24 15.30 6.19 15.16
CA GLU A 24 16.16 5.53 14.17
C GLU A 24 16.80 4.24 14.67
N ASP A 25 17.09 4.17 15.98
CA ASP A 25 17.68 2.99 16.62
C ASP A 25 16.70 1.82 16.72
N VAL A 26 15.40 2.11 16.86
CA VAL A 26 14.35 1.08 16.93
C VAL A 26 13.87 0.71 15.52
N ILE A 27 13.54 1.73 14.72
CA ILE A 27 13.02 1.56 13.37
C ILE A 27 14.18 1.67 12.37
N THR A 28 14.96 0.59 12.34
CA THR A 28 16.13 0.52 11.46
C THR A 28 15.75 0.47 9.96
N VAL A 29 16.70 0.80 9.09
CA VAL A 29 16.55 0.72 7.63
C VAL A 29 16.17 -0.70 7.17
N ARG A 30 16.56 -1.73 7.93
CA ARG A 30 16.20 -3.12 7.64
C ARG A 30 14.69 -3.35 7.71
N HIS A 31 13.99 -2.75 8.67
CA HIS A 31 12.53 -2.86 8.78
C HIS A 31 11.85 -2.28 7.53
N ILE A 32 12.27 -1.08 7.12
CA ILE A 32 11.74 -0.41 5.92
C ILE A 32 12.03 -1.23 4.66
N GLU A 33 13.24 -1.79 4.53
CA GLU A 33 13.58 -2.62 3.38
C GLU A 33 12.72 -3.89 3.30
N LEU A 34 12.47 -4.56 4.44
CA LEU A 34 11.61 -5.73 4.50
C LEU A 34 10.16 -5.38 4.14
N MET A 35 9.63 -4.27 4.66
CA MET A 35 8.30 -3.78 4.29
C MET A 35 8.21 -3.50 2.78
N CYS A 36 9.20 -2.85 2.19
CA CYS A 36 9.24 -2.60 0.74
C CYS A 36 9.25 -3.90 -0.08
N LYS A 37 9.93 -4.95 0.40
CA LYS A 37 9.91 -6.28 -0.26
C LYS A 37 8.53 -6.92 -0.21
N VAL A 38 7.82 -6.79 0.91
CA VAL A 38 6.43 -7.28 1.04
C VAL A 38 5.48 -6.48 0.13
N THR A 39 5.64 -5.16 0.07
CA THR A 39 4.89 -4.31 -0.86
C THR A 39 5.17 -4.69 -2.32
N LEU A 40 6.43 -4.98 -2.67
CA LEU A 40 6.80 -5.46 -4.01
C LEU A 40 6.13 -6.79 -4.33
N ALA A 41 6.21 -7.77 -3.43
CA ALA A 41 5.62 -9.09 -3.64
C ALA A 41 4.09 -9.04 -3.78
N THR A 42 3.43 -8.21 -2.96
CA THR A 42 1.97 -8.05 -3.06
C THR A 42 1.56 -7.22 -4.28
N GLY A 43 2.37 -6.24 -4.69
CA GLY A 43 2.15 -5.47 -5.90
C GLY A 43 2.27 -6.31 -7.17
N THR A 44 3.24 -7.23 -7.24
CA THR A 44 3.37 -8.15 -8.38
C THR A 44 2.21 -9.15 -8.46
N ILE A 45 1.70 -9.63 -7.32
CA ILE A 45 0.48 -10.46 -7.27
C ILE A 45 -0.74 -9.70 -7.80
N VAL A 46 -0.91 -8.44 -7.40
CA VAL A 46 -2.01 -7.59 -7.90
C VAL A 46 -1.86 -7.33 -9.40
N GLY A 47 -0.65 -7.03 -9.88
CA GLY A 47 -0.38 -6.87 -11.31
C GLY A 47 -0.66 -8.14 -12.11
N TYR A 48 -0.33 -9.31 -11.56
CA TYR A 48 -0.68 -10.60 -12.16
C TYR A 48 -2.20 -10.79 -12.25
N ALA A 49 -2.95 -10.45 -11.20
CA ALA A 49 -4.40 -10.54 -11.20
C ALA A 49 -5.03 -9.66 -12.29
N TYR A 50 -4.55 -8.42 -12.48
CA TYR A 50 -5.01 -7.55 -13.57
C TYR A 50 -4.70 -8.12 -14.95
N GLY A 51 -3.52 -8.73 -15.13
CA GLY A 51 -3.16 -9.42 -16.37
C GLY A 51 -4.06 -10.60 -16.67
N MET A 52 -4.39 -11.39 -15.64
CA MET A 52 -5.33 -12.51 -15.74
C MET A 52 -6.75 -12.06 -16.06
N GLU A 53 -7.22 -10.97 -15.47
CA GLU A 53 -8.53 -10.37 -15.80
C GLU A 53 -8.62 -10.00 -17.28
N PHE A 54 -7.59 -9.35 -17.83
CA PHE A 54 -7.54 -9.03 -19.25
C PHE A 54 -7.47 -10.28 -20.13
N PHE A 55 -6.68 -11.28 -19.72
CA PHE A 55 -6.55 -12.55 -20.43
C PHE A 55 -7.88 -13.31 -20.49
N ILE A 56 -8.59 -13.42 -19.36
CA ILE A 56 -9.90 -14.10 -19.30
C ILE A 56 -10.94 -13.35 -20.12
N ALA A 57 -10.98 -12.02 -20.07
CA ALA A 57 -11.93 -11.24 -20.87
C ALA A 57 -11.70 -11.40 -22.39
N TRP A 58 -10.45 -11.59 -22.81
CA TRP A 58 -10.12 -11.90 -24.20
C TRP A 58 -10.44 -13.36 -24.56
N TYR A 59 -10.09 -14.31 -23.69
CA TYR A 59 -10.30 -15.74 -23.91
C TYR A 59 -11.77 -16.17 -23.82
N GLY A 60 -12.54 -15.54 -22.94
CA GLY A 60 -13.94 -15.87 -22.65
C GLY A 60 -14.92 -15.55 -23.78
N GLY A 61 -14.52 -14.75 -24.78
CA GLY A 61 -15.28 -14.52 -26.00
C GLY A 61 -16.64 -13.81 -25.84
N SER A 62 -17.02 -13.39 -24.62
CA SER A 62 -18.24 -12.65 -24.36
C SER A 62 -18.11 -11.22 -24.88
N PRO A 63 -18.99 -10.76 -25.80
CA PRO A 63 -18.91 -9.41 -26.35
C PRO A 63 -19.10 -8.33 -25.26
N TYR A 64 -19.84 -8.63 -24.19
CA TYR A 64 -20.07 -7.72 -23.08
C TYR A 64 -18.84 -7.54 -22.18
N GLU A 65 -18.12 -8.61 -21.87
CA GLU A 65 -16.88 -8.54 -21.07
C GLU A 65 -15.77 -7.83 -21.85
N LEU A 66 -15.61 -8.17 -23.13
CA LEU A 66 -14.64 -7.51 -24.00
C LEU A 66 -14.96 -6.02 -24.15
N TYR A 67 -16.24 -5.65 -24.25
CA TYR A 67 -16.66 -4.25 -24.28
C TYR A 67 -16.36 -3.52 -22.97
N ALA A 68 -16.62 -4.15 -21.81
CA ALA A 68 -16.33 -3.57 -20.50
C ALA A 68 -14.83 -3.28 -20.33
N PHE A 69 -13.94 -4.20 -20.72
CA PHE A 69 -12.49 -3.98 -20.66
C PHE A 69 -11.99 -2.95 -21.67
N LYS A 70 -12.51 -2.95 -22.90
CA LYS A 70 -12.20 -1.89 -23.89
C LYS A 70 -12.63 -0.52 -23.39
N ASN A 71 -13.80 -0.43 -22.75
CA ASN A 71 -14.31 0.80 -22.18
C ASN A 71 -13.53 1.25 -20.94
N ARG A 72 -12.97 0.33 -20.14
CA ARG A 72 -12.01 0.69 -19.08
C ARG A 72 -10.74 1.32 -19.66
N ALA A 73 -10.21 0.78 -20.75
CA ALA A 73 -8.95 1.24 -21.34
C ALA A 73 -9.08 2.51 -22.21
N PHE A 74 -10.17 2.67 -22.97
CA PHE A 74 -10.37 3.75 -23.96
C PHE A 74 -11.65 4.56 -23.77
N GLY A 75 -12.48 4.22 -22.77
CA GLY A 75 -13.71 4.94 -22.49
C GLY A 75 -13.49 6.23 -21.69
N PRO A 76 -14.56 6.85 -21.18
CA PRO A 76 -14.48 8.16 -20.53
C PRO A 76 -13.63 8.18 -19.23
N TYR A 77 -13.42 7.00 -18.62
CA TYR A 77 -12.59 6.81 -17.43
C TYR A 77 -11.19 6.25 -17.72
N TRP A 78 -10.69 6.37 -18.96
CA TRP A 78 -9.36 5.88 -19.36
C TRP A 78 -8.26 6.41 -18.43
N TRP A 79 -8.32 7.69 -18.06
CA TRP A 79 -7.33 8.34 -17.20
C TRP A 79 -7.23 7.67 -15.83
N ALA A 80 -8.36 7.23 -15.26
CA ALA A 80 -8.39 6.55 -13.97
C ALA A 80 -7.80 5.13 -14.07
N TYR A 81 -8.10 4.41 -15.16
CA TYR A 81 -7.56 3.08 -15.40
C TYR A 81 -6.04 3.10 -15.62
N TRP A 82 -5.53 3.99 -16.49
CA TRP A 82 -4.10 4.09 -16.73
C TRP A 82 -3.33 4.59 -15.49
N SER A 83 -3.92 5.53 -14.73
CA SER A 83 -3.34 5.97 -13.45
C SER A 83 -3.26 4.83 -12.44
N MET A 84 -4.30 3.99 -12.35
CA MET A 84 -4.29 2.77 -11.53
C MET A 84 -3.17 1.82 -11.96
N VAL A 85 -3.06 1.50 -13.24
CA VAL A 85 -2.04 0.57 -13.76
C VAL A 85 -0.64 1.11 -13.49
N ILE A 86 -0.37 2.38 -13.77
CA ILE A 86 0.93 2.99 -13.50
C ILE A 86 1.24 2.94 -12.00
N CYS A 87 0.30 3.36 -11.15
CA CYS A 87 0.54 3.44 -9.72
C CYS A 87 0.67 2.07 -9.03
N ASN A 88 -0.10 1.06 -9.45
CA ASN A 88 -0.10 -0.26 -8.81
C ASN A 88 0.87 -1.25 -9.46
N VAL A 89 1.12 -1.16 -10.76
CA VAL A 89 1.98 -2.10 -11.48
C VAL A 89 3.40 -1.57 -11.61
N VAL A 90 3.58 -0.29 -11.94
CA VAL A 90 4.92 0.30 -12.19
C VAL A 90 5.60 0.72 -10.89
N THR A 91 4.89 1.41 -9.98
CA THR A 91 5.46 1.91 -8.72
C THR A 91 6.18 0.82 -7.91
N PRO A 92 5.62 -0.39 -7.71
CA PRO A 92 6.27 -1.40 -6.90
C PRO A 92 7.54 -1.98 -7.55
N GLN A 93 7.68 -1.89 -8.87
CA GLN A 93 8.87 -2.41 -9.55
C GLN A 93 10.12 -1.59 -9.22
N PHE A 94 9.97 -0.32 -8.84
CA PHE A 94 11.09 0.49 -8.37
C PHE A 94 11.71 -0.09 -7.09
N PHE A 95 10.97 -0.87 -6.29
CA PHE A 95 11.49 -1.53 -5.10
C PHE A 95 12.41 -2.73 -5.41
N TRP A 96 12.59 -3.15 -6.67
CA TRP A 96 13.64 -4.12 -7.03
C TRP A 96 15.03 -3.55 -6.76
N PHE A 97 15.20 -2.24 -6.97
CA PHE A 97 16.48 -1.57 -6.79
C PHE A 97 16.75 -1.28 -5.31
N LYS A 98 17.80 -1.91 -4.77
CA LYS A 98 18.21 -1.68 -3.37
C LYS A 98 18.44 -0.19 -3.07
N LYS A 99 19.01 0.56 -4.02
CA LYS A 99 19.24 2.01 -3.91
C LYS A 99 17.95 2.81 -3.62
N ILE A 100 16.82 2.37 -4.18
CA ILE A 100 15.51 3.02 -3.98
C ILE A 100 14.94 2.62 -2.62
N ARG A 101 15.02 1.34 -2.24
CA ARG A 101 14.52 0.84 -0.94
C ARG A 101 15.26 1.43 0.27
N THR A 102 16.53 1.79 0.12
CA THR A 102 17.31 2.40 1.21
C THR A 102 17.17 3.92 1.29
N ASN A 103 16.54 4.55 0.28
CA ASN A 103 16.31 5.99 0.27
C ASN A 103 14.92 6.29 0.85
N MET A 104 14.89 6.86 2.06
CA MET A 104 13.65 7.13 2.80
C MET A 104 12.71 8.10 2.06
N VAL A 105 13.26 9.10 1.37
CA VAL A 105 12.46 10.06 0.59
C VAL A 105 11.82 9.36 -0.60
N ALA A 106 12.57 8.50 -1.29
CA ALA A 106 12.04 7.73 -2.41
C ALA A 106 10.93 6.77 -1.94
N VAL A 107 11.14 6.05 -0.83
CA VAL A 107 10.12 5.16 -0.26
C VAL A 107 8.86 5.92 0.13
N PHE A 108 8.99 7.12 0.72
CA PHE A 108 7.85 7.96 1.09
C PHE A 108 7.03 8.43 -0.12
N ILE A 109 7.70 8.87 -1.19
CA ILE A 109 7.03 9.27 -2.43
C ILE A 109 6.32 8.06 -3.06
N LEU A 110 6.99 6.92 -3.14
CA LEU A 110 6.42 5.69 -3.71
C LEU A 110 5.24 5.15 -2.89
N SER A 111 5.27 5.25 -1.56
CA SER A 111 4.15 4.80 -0.72
C SER A 111 2.89 5.65 -0.88
N ILE A 112 3.04 6.96 -1.16
CA ILE A 112 1.90 7.82 -1.55
C ILE A 112 1.29 7.34 -2.87
N PHE A 113 2.11 7.08 -3.89
CA PHE A 113 1.62 6.55 -5.17
C PHE A 113 0.90 5.22 -5.02
N VAL A 114 1.38 4.32 -4.16
CA VAL A 114 0.71 3.06 -3.83
C VAL A 114 -0.70 3.29 -3.28
N ASN A 115 -0.86 4.22 -2.33
CA ASN A 115 -2.17 4.52 -1.75
C ASN A 115 -3.13 5.15 -2.76
N ILE A 116 -2.64 6.09 -3.57
CA ILE A 116 -3.42 6.72 -4.65
C ILE A 116 -3.85 5.68 -5.69
N GLY A 117 -2.94 4.80 -6.12
CA GLY A 117 -3.23 3.75 -7.08
C GLY A 117 -4.27 2.75 -6.58
N MET A 118 -4.21 2.39 -5.29
CA MET A 118 -5.19 1.50 -4.67
C MET A 118 -6.56 2.15 -4.48
N TRP A 119 -6.62 3.46 -4.26
CA TRP A 119 -7.88 4.20 -4.30
C TRP A 119 -8.48 4.18 -5.71
N PHE A 120 -7.65 4.42 -6.74
CA PHE A 120 -8.07 4.32 -8.13
C PHE A 120 -8.53 2.91 -8.51
N GLU A 121 -7.92 1.85 -7.97
CA GLU A 121 -8.40 0.47 -8.18
C GLU A 121 -9.86 0.34 -7.76
N ARG A 122 -10.19 0.81 -6.55
CA ARG A 122 -11.56 0.73 -6.01
C ARG A 122 -12.53 1.61 -6.82
N PHE A 123 -12.10 2.81 -7.18
CA PHE A 123 -12.89 3.71 -8.03
C PHE A 123 -13.18 3.08 -9.40
N VAL A 124 -12.16 2.53 -10.06
CA VAL A 124 -12.29 1.92 -11.38
C VAL A 124 -13.20 0.70 -11.32
N ILE A 125 -12.99 -0.22 -10.39
CA ILE A 125 -13.82 -1.45 -10.29
C ILE A 125 -15.30 -1.10 -10.10
N VAL A 126 -15.63 -0.12 -9.25
CA VAL A 126 -17.03 0.23 -8.95
C VAL A 126 -17.63 1.11 -10.06
N VAL A 127 -17.01 2.25 -10.36
CA VAL A 127 -17.61 3.25 -11.26
C VAL A 127 -17.60 2.79 -12.70
N THR A 128 -16.51 2.18 -13.18
CA THR A 128 -16.47 1.75 -14.58
C THR A 128 -17.40 0.58 -14.87
N SER A 129 -17.72 -0.24 -13.88
CA SER A 129 -18.66 -1.35 -14.03
C SER A 129 -20.12 -0.89 -13.95
N LEU A 130 -20.42 0.18 -13.19
CA LEU A 130 -21.79 0.69 -13.02
C LEU A 130 -22.21 1.71 -14.07
N HIS A 131 -21.31 2.55 -14.57
CA HIS A 131 -21.68 3.64 -15.49
C HIS A 131 -22.15 3.18 -16.88
N ARG A 132 -21.82 1.93 -17.26
CA ARG A 132 -22.13 1.32 -18.55
C ARG A 132 -22.73 -0.06 -18.30
N ASP A 133 -24.00 -0.06 -17.94
CA ASP A 133 -24.77 -1.29 -17.74
C ASP A 133 -25.28 -1.87 -19.08
N PHE A 134 -25.95 -3.03 -19.03
CA PHE A 134 -26.47 -3.74 -20.19
C PHE A 134 -27.42 -2.90 -21.07
N LEU A 135 -28.11 -1.91 -20.49
CA LEU A 135 -29.00 -0.99 -21.20
C LEU A 135 -28.30 0.35 -21.53
N PRO A 136 -28.16 0.70 -22.83
CA PRO A 136 -27.54 1.96 -23.25
C PRO A 136 -28.26 3.23 -22.75
N SER A 137 -29.55 3.16 -22.44
CA SER A 137 -30.33 4.30 -21.93
C SER A 137 -29.90 4.77 -20.54
N ASN A 138 -29.27 3.90 -19.75
CA ASN A 138 -28.86 4.19 -18.38
C ASN A 138 -27.39 4.61 -18.27
N TRP A 139 -26.73 4.86 -19.39
CA TRP A 139 -25.33 5.26 -19.39
C TRP A 139 -25.17 6.68 -18.84
N GLY A 140 -24.34 6.81 -17.81
CA GLY A 140 -24.08 8.08 -17.14
C GLY A 140 -22.60 8.34 -16.94
N TYR A 141 -22.28 9.55 -16.49
CA TYR A 141 -20.95 9.87 -15.98
C TYR A 141 -21.09 10.29 -14.51
N TYR A 142 -20.39 9.58 -13.64
CA TYR A 142 -20.23 9.97 -12.24
C TYR A 142 -19.27 11.15 -12.15
N SER A 143 -19.79 12.30 -11.72
CA SER A 143 -19.02 13.45 -11.28
C SER A 143 -19.19 13.60 -9.77
N PRO A 144 -18.11 13.51 -8.98
CA PRO A 144 -18.21 13.68 -7.54
C PRO A 144 -18.67 15.10 -7.20
N THR A 145 -19.53 15.20 -6.20
CA THR A 145 -19.95 16.49 -5.65
C THR A 145 -18.92 17.00 -4.65
N ILE A 146 -19.02 18.29 -4.29
CA ILE A 146 -18.17 18.88 -3.25
C ILE A 146 -18.34 18.13 -1.92
N VAL A 147 -19.56 17.66 -1.61
CA VAL A 147 -19.85 16.92 -0.37
C VAL A 147 -19.12 15.56 -0.35
N ASP A 148 -19.01 14.87 -1.48
CA ASP A 148 -18.28 13.60 -1.58
C ASP A 148 -16.78 13.80 -1.26
N VAL A 149 -16.18 14.84 -1.85
CA VAL A 149 -14.76 15.18 -1.65
C VAL A 149 -14.51 15.64 -0.21
N LEU A 150 -15.38 16.48 0.35
CA LEU A 150 -15.26 16.94 1.73
C LEU A 150 -15.42 15.80 2.73
N THR A 151 -16.33 14.85 2.46
CA THR A 151 -16.49 13.68 3.32
C THR A 151 -15.23 12.82 3.30
N TYR A 152 -14.65 12.59 2.12
CA TYR A 152 -13.39 11.85 1.98
C TYR A 152 -12.23 12.52 2.72
N ILE A 153 -12.02 13.83 2.52
CA ILE A 153 -10.98 14.59 3.24
C ILE A 153 -11.28 14.61 4.76
N GLY A 154 -12.55 14.72 5.15
CA GLY A 154 -13.00 14.65 6.53
C GLY A 154 -12.59 13.34 7.21
N THR A 155 -12.73 12.20 6.52
CA THR A 155 -12.27 10.91 7.07
C THR A 155 -10.76 10.85 7.25
N MET A 156 -9.97 11.46 6.35
CA MET A 156 -8.52 11.56 6.52
C MET A 156 -8.15 12.44 7.72
N GLY A 157 -8.83 13.57 7.89
CA GLY A 157 -8.63 14.46 9.04
C GLY A 157 -9.00 13.79 10.36
N PHE A 158 -10.11 13.05 10.39
CA PHE A 158 -10.54 12.28 11.54
C PHE A 158 -9.53 11.18 11.89
N PHE A 159 -9.07 10.42 10.90
CA PHE A 159 -8.01 9.42 11.07
C PHE A 159 -6.73 10.04 11.65
N MET A 160 -6.24 11.14 11.06
CA MET A 160 -5.03 11.81 11.55
C MET A 160 -5.20 12.35 12.97
N THR A 161 -6.38 12.88 13.30
CA THR A 161 -6.67 13.38 14.66
C THR A 161 -6.59 12.26 15.68
N LEU A 162 -7.25 11.12 15.42
CA LEU A 162 -7.20 9.96 16.31
C LEU A 162 -5.78 9.35 16.38
N PHE A 163 -5.06 9.33 15.26
CA PHE A 163 -3.69 8.82 15.19
C PHE A 163 -2.71 9.68 16.01
N LEU A 164 -2.79 11.01 15.89
CA LEU A 164 -1.98 11.93 16.68
C LEU A 164 -2.31 11.84 18.18
N LEU A 165 -3.59 11.67 18.52
CA LEU A 165 -4.03 11.42 19.89
C LEU A 165 -3.43 10.12 20.43
N PHE A 166 -3.46 9.05 19.64
CA PHE A 166 -2.84 7.77 20.00
C PHE A 166 -1.34 7.93 20.30
N ILE A 167 -0.60 8.61 19.42
CA ILE A 167 0.84 8.87 19.61
C ILE A 167 1.12 9.67 20.90
N ARG A 168 0.22 10.59 21.26
CA ARG A 168 0.40 11.46 22.43
C ARG A 168 0.14 10.73 23.75
N TYR A 169 -0.85 9.85 23.79
CA TYR A 169 -1.33 9.24 25.05
C TYR A 169 -0.87 7.80 25.26
N LEU A 170 -0.48 7.08 24.20
CA LEU A 170 -0.11 5.66 24.27
C LEU A 170 1.33 5.42 23.76
N PRO A 171 2.02 4.38 24.26
CA PRO A 171 3.34 4.03 23.77
C PRO A 171 3.26 3.54 22.31
N LEU A 172 3.98 4.23 21.43
CA LEU A 172 4.07 3.93 19.99
C LEU A 172 4.63 2.53 19.67
N ILE A 173 5.47 2.01 20.55
CA ILE A 173 6.21 0.77 20.37
C ILE A 173 5.81 -0.18 21.49
N ALA A 174 5.59 -1.45 21.15
CA ALA A 174 5.38 -2.50 22.14
C ALA A 174 6.70 -2.78 22.89
N ILE A 175 6.95 -2.05 23.97
CA ILE A 175 8.20 -2.10 24.74
C ILE A 175 8.48 -3.53 25.28
N SER A 176 7.43 -4.28 25.64
CA SER A 176 7.55 -5.67 26.10
C SER A 176 8.15 -6.59 25.03
N GLU A 177 7.62 -6.51 23.81
CA GLU A 177 8.06 -7.33 22.67
C GLU A 177 9.48 -6.94 22.23
N VAL A 178 9.75 -5.63 22.12
CA VAL A 178 11.07 -5.15 21.73
C VAL A 178 12.13 -5.59 22.71
N LYS A 179 11.86 -5.52 24.03
CA LYS A 179 12.79 -6.02 25.06
C LYS A 179 13.02 -7.53 24.95
N GLY A 180 11.99 -8.31 24.63
CA GLY A 180 12.09 -9.76 24.47
C GLY A 180 12.96 -10.22 23.30
N VAL A 181 13.18 -9.37 22.29
CA VAL A 181 14.01 -9.68 21.11
C VAL A 181 15.35 -8.94 21.09
N THR A 182 15.68 -8.22 22.16
CA THR A 182 17.00 -7.59 22.30
C THR A 182 18.09 -8.66 22.48
N PRO A 183 19.33 -8.41 22.05
CA PRO A 183 20.44 -9.34 22.27
C PRO A 183 20.59 -9.74 23.75
N GLN A 184 20.31 -8.81 24.66
CA GLN A 184 20.36 -9.04 26.11
C GLN A 184 19.29 -10.03 26.61
N ALA A 185 18.26 -10.34 25.82
CA ALA A 185 17.25 -11.33 26.13
C ALA A 185 17.56 -12.72 25.54
N ASP A 186 18.62 -12.86 24.74
CA ASP A 186 19.08 -14.14 24.21
C ASP A 186 19.74 -14.96 25.35
N PRO A 187 19.25 -16.18 25.66
CA PRO A 187 19.88 -17.07 26.64
C PRO A 187 21.34 -17.44 26.32
N HIS A 188 21.78 -17.22 25.08
CA HIS A 188 23.13 -17.47 24.60
C HIS A 188 24.03 -16.21 24.54
N ASP A 189 23.51 -15.03 24.91
CA ASP A 189 24.32 -13.81 24.98
C ASP A 189 25.22 -13.84 26.24
N PRO A 190 26.53 -13.53 26.13
CA PRO A 190 27.44 -13.48 27.27
C PRO A 190 26.96 -12.56 28.40
N ALA A 191 26.22 -11.50 28.09
CA ALA A 191 25.65 -10.57 29.06
C ALA A 191 24.39 -11.13 29.77
N GLY A 192 23.76 -12.17 29.21
CA GLY A 192 22.61 -12.89 29.76
C GLY A 192 22.96 -14.04 30.72
N GLY A 193 24.25 -14.23 31.01
CA GLY A 193 24.73 -15.30 31.89
C GLY A 193 25.04 -16.63 31.17
N ALA A 194 25.19 -16.61 29.85
CA ALA A 194 25.64 -17.76 29.09
C ALA A 194 27.06 -18.16 29.54
N LYS A 195 27.22 -19.37 30.09
CA LYS A 195 28.53 -19.91 30.45
C LYS A 195 29.35 -20.10 29.18
N GLU A 196 30.46 -19.38 29.06
CA GLU A 196 31.48 -19.67 28.05
C GLU A 196 31.98 -21.11 28.24
N GLY A 197 31.84 -21.92 27.20
CA GLY A 197 32.64 -23.13 27.01
C GLY A 197 32.39 -24.28 27.99
N GLY A 198 31.38 -25.12 27.69
CA GLY A 198 31.47 -26.55 28.01
C GLY A 198 32.06 -27.27 26.82
N ALA A 199 33.37 -27.51 26.82
CA ALA A 199 34.02 -28.40 25.85
C ALA A 199 33.56 -29.84 26.11
N HIS A 200 32.68 -30.36 25.25
CA HIS A 200 32.43 -31.78 25.05
C HIS A 200 32.22 -32.04 23.57
#